data_AF-A0A970H534-F1
#
_entry.id   AF-A0A970H534-F1
#
_cell.length_a   1.000
_cell.length_b   1.000
_cell.length_c   1.000
_cell.angle_alpha   90.00
_cell.angle_beta   90.00
_cell.angle_gamma   90.00
#
_symmetry.space_group_name_H-M   'P 1'
#
loop_
_entity.id
_entity.type
_entity.pdbx_description
1 polymer ?
#
loop_
_entity_poly.entity_id
_entity_poly.type
_entity_poly.pdbx_seq_one_letter_code
_entity_poly.pdbx_strand_id
1 'polypeptide(L)'
;MNSTQTEKAPSLWKGIIAGVVLTLLLSLVKLAIGRVMTGKPLVNPAYFSAEDAAAALSGSGKEIVMDFRTEDILCFLAEENGRPAFYPFLRRLDLYYSAASDEEKLSGLVAAGNNLYIFNTTDLPGAQSVHLVSPAGEPIAPVRQAYSRENNKPVLAYIFVIYDYEANPGNYRKLIINAEGRPLNAYDNEFENPQFLLVTGGTATDSRAKVLELTTNEVLSDLDKRSNLLTAFRETINKATETEAFTITGHSTETGNIIYVQATLGDYIKVEDKKRFYTWTHNIYYTLYLSGPNKNLMTRSEHHYLDRSLFDRDGLYGINIYYRLAADNALVPLFQYYLQNNPGWQSVGPAEPTGMPEEAD
;
A
#
# COMPACT_ATOMS: atom_id res chain seq x y z
N MET A 1 55.08 60.96 -30.66
CA MET A 1 55.29 60.30 -29.35
C MET A 1 54.48 59.01 -29.37
N ASN A 2 55.16 57.87 -29.57
CA ASN A 2 54.52 56.56 -29.59
C ASN A 2 54.58 55.97 -28.18
N SER A 3 53.42 55.76 -27.54
CA SER A 3 53.34 54.99 -26.30
C SER A 3 53.19 53.52 -26.65
N THR A 4 54.25 52.74 -26.47
CA THR A 4 54.21 51.29 -26.48
C THR A 4 53.46 50.81 -25.23
N GLN A 5 52.22 50.31 -25.42
CA GLN A 5 51.53 49.51 -24.42
C GLN A 5 52.35 48.25 -24.15
N THR A 6 52.80 48.08 -22.92
CA THR A 6 53.38 46.82 -22.44
C THR A 6 52.23 45.92 -22.03
N GLU A 7 51.95 44.89 -22.83
CA GLU A 7 51.08 43.79 -22.43
C GLU A 7 51.63 43.15 -21.16
N LYS A 8 50.86 43.19 -20.07
CA LYS A 8 51.17 42.44 -18.85
C LYS A 8 51.12 40.96 -19.20
N ALA A 9 52.28 40.30 -19.18
CA ALA A 9 52.38 38.86 -19.32
C ALA A 9 51.35 38.17 -18.39
N PRO A 10 50.55 37.22 -18.91
CA PRO A 10 49.54 36.54 -18.11
C PRO A 10 50.23 35.87 -16.92
N SER A 11 49.74 36.16 -15.71
CA SER A 11 50.33 35.63 -14.48
C SER A 11 50.39 34.10 -14.57
N LEU A 12 51.57 33.52 -14.38
CA LEU A 12 51.81 32.06 -14.36
C LEU A 12 50.78 31.30 -13.52
N TRP A 13 50.30 31.89 -12.42
CA TRP A 13 49.25 31.38 -11.56
C TRP A 13 47.90 31.16 -12.24
N LYS A 14 47.49 32.03 -13.19
CA LYS A 14 46.25 31.83 -13.97
C LYS A 14 46.36 30.65 -14.93
N GLY A 15 47.55 30.42 -15.51
CA GLY A 15 47.82 29.25 -16.34
C GLY A 15 47.81 27.95 -15.54
N ILE A 16 48.38 27.95 -14.34
CA ILE A 16 48.37 26.80 -13.43
C ILE A 16 46.95 26.47 -12.96
N ILE A 17 46.17 27.48 -12.54
CA ILE A 17 44.78 27.28 -12.10
C ILE A 17 43.92 26.77 -13.26
N ALA A 18 44.02 27.36 -14.46
CA ALA A 18 43.30 26.88 -15.63
C ALA A 18 43.69 25.44 -16.00
N GLY A 19 44.98 25.10 -15.91
CA GLY A 19 45.47 23.74 -16.12
C GLY A 19 44.93 22.74 -15.10
N VAL A 20 44.91 23.09 -13.81
CA VAL A 20 44.37 22.23 -12.74
C VAL A 20 42.86 22.05 -12.91
N VAL A 21 42.10 23.11 -13.19
CA VAL A 21 40.66 23.05 -13.44
C VAL A 21 40.34 22.19 -14.67
N LEU A 22 41.08 22.35 -15.77
CA LEU A 22 40.92 21.55 -16.97
C LEU A 22 41.26 20.07 -16.71
N THR A 23 42.29 19.79 -15.92
CA THR A 23 42.70 18.41 -15.59
C THR A 23 41.70 17.72 -14.66
N LEU A 24 41.08 18.47 -13.74
CA LEU A 24 39.98 18.00 -12.89
C LEU A 24 38.72 17.73 -13.72
N LEU A 25 38.35 18.65 -14.63
CA LEU A 25 37.24 18.46 -15.57
C LEU A 25 37.46 17.24 -16.46
N LEU A 26 38.65 17.10 -17.06
CA LEU A 26 38.98 15.95 -17.90
C LEU A 26 39.03 14.64 -17.11
N SER A 27 39.43 14.66 -15.84
CA SER A 27 39.40 13.48 -14.96
C SER A 27 37.97 13.08 -14.61
N LEU A 28 37.09 14.03 -14.29
CA LEU A 28 35.66 13.78 -14.05
C LEU A 28 34.96 13.25 -15.31
N VAL A 29 35.26 13.84 -16.46
CA VAL A 29 34.75 13.39 -17.77
C VAL A 29 35.29 12.01 -18.12
N LYS A 30 36.57 11.70 -17.87
CA LYS A 30 37.12 10.34 -18.04
C LYS A 30 36.51 9.33 -17.08
N LEU A 31 36.19 9.71 -15.85
CA LEU A 31 35.52 8.83 -14.89
C LEU A 31 34.08 8.51 -15.34
N ALA A 32 33.37 9.53 -15.86
CA ALA A 32 32.04 9.38 -16.44
C ALA A 32 32.05 8.53 -17.72
N ILE A 33 32.96 8.82 -18.66
CA ILE A 33 33.13 8.06 -19.92
C ILE A 33 33.63 6.64 -19.64
N GLY A 34 34.53 6.45 -18.67
CA GLY A 34 35.02 5.13 -18.27
C GLY A 34 33.92 4.23 -17.69
N ARG A 35 32.94 4.81 -16.97
CA ARG A 35 31.74 4.08 -16.54
C ARG A 35 30.80 3.73 -17.69
N VAL A 36 30.67 4.60 -18.69
CA VAL A 36 29.87 4.34 -19.91
C VAL A 36 30.53 3.26 -20.79
N MET A 37 31.85 3.26 -20.93
CA MET A 37 32.59 2.32 -21.80
C MET A 37 32.90 0.96 -21.16
N THR A 38 32.80 0.80 -19.85
CA THR A 38 33.09 -0.49 -19.18
C THR A 38 31.92 -1.49 -19.23
N GLY A 39 30.84 -1.18 -19.94
CA GLY A 39 29.69 -2.09 -20.13
C GLY A 39 29.00 -2.49 -18.82
N LYS A 40 29.39 -1.87 -17.69
CA LYS A 40 28.69 -2.02 -16.43
C LYS A 40 27.40 -1.22 -16.57
N PRO A 41 26.22 -1.83 -16.40
CA PRO A 41 24.98 -1.09 -16.44
C PRO A 41 25.10 0.05 -15.42
N LEU A 42 24.88 1.29 -15.87
CA LEU A 42 24.56 2.36 -14.94
C LEU A 42 23.39 1.84 -14.12
N VAL A 43 23.59 1.72 -12.79
CA VAL A 43 22.58 1.14 -11.88
C VAL A 43 21.22 1.82 -12.04
N ASN A 44 21.22 3.09 -12.49
CA ASN A 44 20.05 3.77 -13.03
C ASN A 44 20.40 4.41 -14.39
N PRO A 45 19.68 4.12 -15.48
CA PRO A 45 19.88 4.80 -16.75
C PRO A 45 19.55 6.30 -16.60
N ALA A 46 20.34 7.13 -17.29
CA ALA A 46 20.17 8.58 -17.33
C ALA A 46 19.85 9.02 -18.75
N TYR A 47 18.91 9.96 -18.89
CA TYR A 47 18.39 10.42 -20.18
C TYR A 47 18.51 11.94 -20.29
N PHE A 48 18.90 12.42 -21.47
CA PHE A 48 19.07 13.86 -21.73
C PHE A 48 17.73 14.55 -22.03
N SER A 49 16.72 13.78 -22.41
CA SER A 49 15.40 14.27 -22.77
C SER A 49 14.31 13.26 -22.38
N ALA A 50 13.06 13.71 -22.43
CA ALA A 50 11.92 12.82 -22.22
C ALA A 50 11.78 11.85 -23.40
N GLU A 51 12.13 12.30 -24.60
CA GLU A 51 12.14 11.53 -25.84
C GLU A 51 13.16 10.38 -25.78
N ASP A 52 14.35 10.63 -25.22
CA ASP A 52 15.35 9.57 -25.01
C ASP A 52 14.86 8.52 -24.01
N ALA A 53 14.22 8.96 -22.93
CA ALA A 53 13.65 8.06 -21.92
C ALA A 53 12.50 7.23 -22.50
N ALA A 54 11.61 7.86 -23.28
CA ALA A 54 10.52 7.18 -23.98
C ALA A 54 11.05 6.18 -25.01
N ALA A 55 12.02 6.58 -25.84
CA ALA A 55 12.62 5.72 -26.84
C ALA A 55 13.30 4.49 -26.23
N ALA A 56 13.94 4.64 -25.07
CA ALA A 56 14.52 3.51 -24.34
C ALA A 56 13.45 2.55 -23.81
N LEU A 57 12.34 3.06 -23.26
CA LEU A 57 11.22 2.22 -22.83
C LEU A 57 10.58 1.49 -24.02
N SER A 58 10.28 2.19 -25.12
CA SER A 58 9.73 1.57 -26.32
C SER A 58 10.70 0.59 -26.98
N GLY A 59 12.00 0.87 -26.99
CA GLY A 59 13.04 -0.04 -27.46
C GLY A 59 13.14 -1.33 -26.65
N SER A 60 12.66 -1.33 -25.40
CA SER A 60 12.52 -2.52 -24.56
C SER A 60 11.22 -3.31 -24.80
N GLY A 61 10.44 -2.93 -25.81
CA GLY A 61 9.17 -3.59 -26.17
C GLY A 61 7.97 -3.14 -25.35
N LYS A 62 8.10 -2.06 -24.57
CA LYS A 62 7.04 -1.52 -23.71
C LYS A 62 6.24 -0.46 -24.45
N GLU A 63 4.92 -0.61 -24.49
CA GLU A 63 4.02 0.40 -25.05
C GLU A 63 3.69 1.45 -23.99
N ILE A 64 3.97 2.72 -24.30
CA ILE A 64 3.67 3.84 -23.40
C ILE A 64 2.21 4.25 -23.60
N VAL A 65 1.43 4.18 -22.52
CA VAL A 65 -0.03 4.43 -22.52
C VAL A 65 -0.35 5.82 -21.97
N MET A 66 0.54 6.38 -21.14
CA MET A 66 0.38 7.71 -20.56
C MET A 66 1.75 8.32 -20.26
N ASP A 67 1.88 9.61 -20.54
CA ASP A 67 2.99 10.45 -20.12
C ASP A 67 2.51 11.52 -19.12
N PHE A 68 3.37 11.84 -18.17
CA PHE A 68 3.18 12.93 -17.22
C PHE A 68 4.50 13.63 -16.97
N ARG A 69 4.50 14.96 -17.04
CA ARG A 69 5.73 15.76 -16.92
C ARG A 69 5.48 17.02 -16.12
N THR A 70 6.42 17.29 -15.22
CA THR A 70 6.57 18.56 -14.50
C THR A 70 8.02 19.06 -14.66
N GLU A 71 8.37 20.13 -13.95
CA GLU A 71 9.76 20.59 -13.87
C GLU A 71 10.69 19.56 -13.20
N ASP A 72 10.19 18.87 -12.16
CA ASP A 72 11.00 18.01 -11.28
C ASP A 72 10.92 16.52 -11.62
N ILE A 73 9.82 16.08 -12.26
CA ILE A 73 9.57 14.66 -12.54
C ILE A 73 8.99 14.45 -13.93
N LEU A 74 9.41 13.35 -14.56
CA LEU A 74 8.81 12.74 -15.73
C LEU A 74 8.30 11.35 -15.32
N CYS A 75 7.13 10.94 -15.76
CA CYS A 75 6.62 9.60 -15.52
C CYS A 75 5.96 9.05 -16.78
N PHE A 76 6.26 7.80 -17.11
CA PHE A 76 5.55 7.04 -18.12
C PHE A 76 4.78 5.90 -17.47
N LEU A 77 3.54 5.69 -17.90
CA LEU A 77 2.84 4.44 -17.71
C LEU A 77 3.07 3.57 -18.94
N ALA A 78 3.59 2.37 -18.75
CA ALA A 78 3.73 1.41 -19.84
C ALA A 78 3.23 0.02 -19.45
N GLU A 79 2.89 -0.79 -20.43
CA GLU A 79 2.53 -2.19 -20.20
C GLU A 79 3.80 -3.06 -20.08
N GLU A 80 3.88 -3.84 -19.00
CA GLU A 80 4.94 -4.82 -18.75
C GLU A 80 4.31 -6.14 -18.29
N ASN A 81 4.47 -7.21 -19.08
CA ASN A 81 3.93 -8.54 -18.79
C ASN A 81 2.42 -8.55 -18.49
N GLY A 82 1.64 -7.78 -19.24
CA GLY A 82 0.19 -7.65 -19.07
C GLY A 82 -0.21 -6.82 -17.85
N ARG A 83 0.71 -6.09 -17.21
CA ARG A 83 0.42 -5.21 -16.08
C ARG A 83 0.84 -3.77 -16.38
N PRO A 84 0.07 -2.76 -15.95
CA PRO A 84 0.50 -1.38 -16.02
C PRO A 84 1.64 -1.13 -15.02
N ALA A 85 2.74 -0.55 -15.49
CA ALA A 85 3.89 -0.20 -14.67
C ALA A 85 4.22 1.30 -14.84
N PHE A 86 4.43 1.98 -13.72
CA PHE A 86 4.86 3.37 -13.71
C PHE A 86 6.39 3.45 -13.71
N TYR A 87 6.93 4.31 -14.57
CA TYR A 87 8.35 4.60 -14.72
C TYR A 87 8.59 6.07 -14.40
N PRO A 88 8.75 6.43 -13.11
CA PRO A 88 9.11 7.78 -12.69
C PRO A 88 10.60 8.06 -12.91
N PHE A 89 10.92 9.27 -13.35
CA PHE A 89 12.26 9.79 -13.58
C PHE A 89 12.41 11.17 -12.91
N LEU A 90 13.35 11.30 -12.00
CA LEU A 90 13.68 12.57 -11.35
C LEU A 90 14.60 13.40 -12.24
N ARG A 91 14.33 14.71 -12.34
CA ARG A 91 15.23 15.63 -13.03
C ARG A 91 16.30 16.17 -12.08
N ARG A 92 17.57 16.05 -12.45
CA ARG A 92 18.70 16.70 -11.76
C ARG A 92 19.74 17.15 -12.79
N LEU A 93 20.26 18.36 -12.67
CA LEU A 93 21.28 18.90 -13.60
C LEU A 93 20.87 18.75 -15.09
N ASP A 94 19.59 19.00 -15.39
CA ASP A 94 19.00 18.81 -16.73
C ASP A 94 19.04 17.38 -17.31
N LEU A 95 19.29 16.38 -16.47
CA LEU A 95 19.21 14.96 -16.81
C LEU A 95 18.06 14.28 -16.06
N TYR A 96 17.39 13.33 -16.70
CA TYR A 96 16.38 12.47 -16.10
C TYR A 96 17.02 11.18 -15.60
N TYR A 97 16.80 10.85 -14.34
CA TYR A 97 17.30 9.64 -13.70
C TYR A 97 16.12 8.77 -13.27
N SER A 98 16.16 7.46 -13.53
CA SER A 98 15.16 6.53 -13.00
C SER A 98 15.04 6.72 -11.49
N ALA A 99 13.83 7.04 -11.03
CA ALA A 99 13.53 7.22 -9.61
C ALA A 99 13.26 5.88 -8.91
N ALA A 100 13.10 4.81 -9.69
CA ALA A 100 12.66 3.52 -9.18
C ALA A 100 13.84 2.57 -9.03
N SER A 101 14.22 2.25 -7.80
CA SER A 101 14.75 0.91 -7.49
C SER A 101 13.67 -0.15 -7.74
N ASP A 102 14.02 -1.41 -7.97
CA ASP A 102 13.03 -2.48 -8.18
C ASP A 102 12.07 -2.65 -6.98
N GLU A 103 12.46 -2.22 -5.78
CA GLU A 103 11.63 -2.19 -4.56
C GLU A 103 10.69 -0.96 -4.51
N GLU A 104 11.13 0.22 -4.99
CA GLU A 104 10.32 1.45 -5.07
C GLU A 104 9.27 1.42 -6.20
N LYS A 105 9.44 0.52 -7.19
CA LYS A 105 8.42 0.27 -8.24
C LYS A 105 7.07 -0.18 -7.67
N LEU A 106 7.05 -0.71 -6.44
CA LEU A 106 5.87 -1.34 -5.85
C LEU A 106 5.08 -0.43 -4.90
N SER A 107 5.69 0.62 -4.33
CA SER A 107 5.02 1.50 -3.36
C SER A 107 4.42 2.77 -3.99
N GLY A 108 4.79 3.11 -5.22
CA GLY A 108 4.10 4.16 -5.97
C GLY A 108 4.23 5.57 -5.39
N LEU A 109 5.15 5.83 -4.47
CA LEU A 109 5.39 7.15 -3.87
C LEU A 109 6.76 7.68 -4.27
N VAL A 110 6.83 8.88 -4.86
CA VAL A 110 8.11 9.52 -5.24
C VAL A 110 8.11 10.98 -4.83
N ALA A 111 9.08 11.38 -4.02
CA ALA A 111 9.31 12.79 -3.70
C ALA A 111 10.21 13.44 -4.76
N ALA A 112 9.77 14.56 -5.34
CA ALA A 112 10.57 15.38 -6.25
C ALA A 112 10.35 16.88 -5.94
N GLY A 113 11.44 17.60 -5.71
CA GLY A 113 11.37 18.98 -5.22
C GLY A 113 10.71 19.05 -3.84
N ASN A 114 9.64 19.84 -3.73
CA ASN A 114 8.79 19.96 -2.54
C ASN A 114 7.49 19.14 -2.65
N ASN A 115 7.31 18.35 -3.70
CA ASN A 115 6.06 17.65 -3.99
C ASN A 115 6.22 16.14 -3.80
N LEU A 116 5.14 15.49 -3.34
CA LEU A 116 5.03 14.04 -3.28
C LEU A 116 4.10 13.56 -4.39
N TYR A 117 4.63 12.73 -5.28
CA TYR A 117 3.90 12.13 -6.40
C TYR A 117 3.48 10.72 -6.03
N ILE A 118 2.22 10.40 -6.33
CA ILE A 118 1.61 9.10 -6.00
C ILE A 118 1.11 8.46 -7.28
N PHE A 119 1.70 7.34 -7.65
CA PHE A 119 1.42 6.55 -8.85
C PHE A 119 0.82 5.23 -8.43
N ASN A 120 -0.40 4.94 -8.84
CA ASN A 120 -1.02 3.67 -8.47
C ASN A 120 -2.14 3.33 -9.47
N THR A 121 -2.62 2.10 -9.40
CA THR A 121 -3.79 1.61 -10.12
C THR A 121 -4.88 1.24 -9.13
N THR A 122 -6.12 1.19 -9.62
CA THR A 122 -7.21 0.56 -8.89
C THR A 122 -8.05 -0.26 -9.84
N ASP A 123 -8.54 -1.40 -9.35
CA ASP A 123 -9.48 -2.22 -10.09
C ASP A 123 -10.71 -1.38 -10.48
N LEU A 124 -11.06 -1.43 -11.76
CA LEU A 124 -12.13 -0.63 -12.35
C LEU A 124 -13.56 -1.18 -12.18
N PRO A 125 -13.84 -2.46 -11.83
CA PRO A 125 -15.23 -2.91 -11.64
C PRO A 125 -15.93 -2.07 -10.56
N GLY A 126 -16.67 -1.05 -10.99
CA GLY A 126 -17.35 -0.07 -10.15
C GLY A 126 -16.66 1.30 -10.03
N ALA A 127 -15.35 1.44 -10.30
CA ALA A 127 -14.63 2.70 -10.11
C ALA A 127 -14.76 3.63 -11.33
N GLN A 128 -15.23 4.85 -11.09
CA GLN A 128 -15.33 5.93 -12.08
C GLN A 128 -14.23 6.98 -11.91
N SER A 129 -13.89 7.32 -10.67
CA SER A 129 -12.78 8.22 -10.33
C SER A 129 -12.08 7.78 -9.05
N VAL A 130 -10.91 8.35 -8.78
CA VAL A 130 -10.21 8.22 -7.50
C VAL A 130 -9.92 9.62 -7.00
N HIS A 131 -10.03 9.84 -5.70
CA HIS A 131 -9.68 11.08 -5.02
C HIS A 131 -8.77 10.77 -3.83
N LEU A 132 -7.89 11.70 -3.49
CA LEU A 132 -7.27 11.75 -2.19
C LEU A 132 -8.02 12.78 -1.35
N VAL A 133 -8.20 12.52 -0.07
CA VAL A 133 -8.73 13.51 0.88
C VAL A 133 -7.59 13.90 1.80
N SER A 134 -7.31 15.20 1.88
CA SER A 134 -6.26 15.76 2.72
C SER A 134 -6.60 15.58 4.22
N PRO A 135 -5.61 15.75 5.13
CA PRO A 135 -5.88 15.75 6.56
C PRO A 135 -6.91 16.81 6.99
N ALA A 136 -7.06 17.89 6.22
CA ALA A 136 -8.07 18.93 6.45
C ALA A 136 -9.47 18.57 5.90
N GLY A 137 -9.62 17.40 5.27
CA GLY A 137 -10.87 16.94 4.66
C GLY A 137 -11.09 17.42 3.22
N GLU A 138 -10.07 18.03 2.59
CA GLU A 138 -10.21 18.60 1.25
C GLU A 138 -9.95 17.55 0.17
N PRO A 139 -10.81 17.44 -0.86
CA PRO A 139 -10.59 16.51 -1.96
C PRO A 139 -9.49 17.03 -2.91
N ILE A 140 -8.54 16.16 -3.21
CA ILE A 140 -7.46 16.31 -4.18
C ILE A 140 -7.78 15.36 -5.34
N ALA A 141 -8.00 15.95 -6.52
CA ALA A 141 -8.21 15.20 -7.75
C ALA A 141 -6.87 14.71 -8.34
N PRO A 142 -6.86 13.60 -9.12
CA PRO A 142 -5.65 13.15 -9.77
C PRO A 142 -5.25 14.16 -10.84
N VAL A 143 -3.96 14.47 -10.93
CA VAL A 143 -3.41 15.34 -11.98
C VAL A 143 -3.42 14.66 -13.34
N ARG A 144 -3.46 13.32 -13.34
CA ARG A 144 -3.56 12.50 -14.55
C ARG A 144 -4.25 11.18 -14.22
N GLN A 145 -5.06 10.70 -15.15
CA GLN A 145 -5.70 9.40 -15.07
C GLN A 145 -5.79 8.76 -16.46
N ALA A 146 -5.71 7.43 -16.52
CA ALA A 146 -5.82 6.67 -17.76
C ALA A 146 -6.51 5.32 -17.49
N TYR A 147 -7.41 4.96 -18.39
CA TYR A 147 -8.00 3.61 -18.43
C TYR A 147 -6.96 2.65 -18.99
N SER A 148 -6.67 1.58 -18.26
CA SER A 148 -5.70 0.55 -18.65
C SER A 148 -6.25 -0.84 -18.34
N ARG A 149 -5.41 -1.87 -18.52
CA ARG A 149 -5.74 -3.25 -18.20
C ARG A 149 -4.60 -3.91 -17.43
N GLU A 150 -4.95 -4.64 -16.38
CA GLU A 150 -4.04 -5.53 -15.67
C GLU A 150 -4.52 -6.97 -15.81
N ASN A 151 -3.76 -7.81 -16.49
CA ASN A 151 -4.08 -9.21 -16.80
C ASN A 151 -5.51 -9.35 -17.38
N ASN A 152 -5.86 -8.49 -18.36
CA ASN A 152 -7.19 -8.35 -18.97
C ASN A 152 -8.31 -7.80 -18.08
N LYS A 153 -8.07 -7.49 -16.81
CA LYS A 153 -9.02 -6.78 -15.95
C LYS A 153 -8.92 -5.28 -16.20
N PRO A 154 -10.04 -4.55 -16.36
CA PRO A 154 -9.99 -3.10 -16.50
C PRO A 154 -9.51 -2.48 -15.19
N VAL A 155 -8.56 -1.55 -15.28
CA VAL A 155 -8.01 -0.80 -14.14
C VAL A 155 -7.93 0.68 -14.47
N LEU A 156 -8.04 1.53 -13.44
CA LEU A 156 -7.86 2.97 -13.56
C LEU A 156 -6.49 3.30 -12.99
N ALA A 157 -5.57 3.70 -13.86
CA ALA A 157 -4.26 4.22 -13.47
C ALA A 157 -4.38 5.72 -13.19
N TYR A 158 -3.73 6.19 -12.13
CA TYR A 158 -3.82 7.59 -11.73
C TYR A 158 -2.51 8.11 -11.12
N ILE A 159 -2.35 9.42 -11.20
CA ILE A 159 -1.25 10.17 -10.59
C ILE A 159 -1.85 11.27 -9.71
N PHE A 160 -1.48 11.29 -8.44
CA PHE A 160 -1.74 12.42 -7.55
C PHE A 160 -0.45 13.18 -7.25
N VAL A 161 -0.63 14.45 -6.86
CA VAL A 161 0.43 15.30 -6.34
C VAL A 161 -0.04 15.91 -5.04
N ILE A 162 0.74 15.71 -3.97
CA ILE A 162 0.62 16.50 -2.74
C ILE A 162 1.66 17.61 -2.86
N TYR A 163 1.18 18.82 -3.13
CA TYR A 163 2.02 20.01 -3.22
C TYR A 163 2.55 20.41 -1.86
N ASP A 164 3.83 20.80 -1.80
CA ASP A 164 4.50 21.21 -0.57
C ASP A 164 4.20 20.23 0.60
N TYR A 165 4.33 18.92 0.35
CA TYR A 165 3.89 17.88 1.28
C TYR A 165 4.58 17.97 2.65
N GLU A 166 5.80 18.51 2.70
CA GLU A 166 6.55 18.79 3.94
C GLU A 166 5.83 19.80 4.84
N ALA A 167 5.12 20.77 4.26
CA ALA A 167 4.32 21.75 5.00
C ALA A 167 2.91 21.23 5.34
N ASN A 168 2.51 20.10 4.77
CA ASN A 168 1.18 19.52 4.91
C ASN A 168 1.24 18.06 5.41
N PRO A 169 1.85 17.79 6.58
CA PRO A 169 1.91 16.44 7.13
C PRO A 169 0.52 15.95 7.57
N GLY A 170 0.33 14.64 7.58
CA GLY A 170 -0.88 13.99 8.09
C GLY A 170 -1.27 12.74 7.32
N ASN A 171 -2.50 12.29 7.57
CA ASN A 171 -3.08 11.13 6.92
C ASN A 171 -3.95 11.58 5.73
N TYR A 172 -3.56 11.20 4.53
CA TYR A 172 -4.34 11.40 3.31
C TYR A 172 -5.14 10.13 3.03
N ARG A 173 -6.46 10.21 2.92
CA ARG A 173 -7.34 9.05 2.66
C ARG A 173 -7.56 8.88 1.17
N LYS A 174 -7.40 7.66 0.64
CA LYS A 174 -7.73 7.33 -0.75
C LYS A 174 -9.20 6.91 -0.85
N LEU A 175 -9.96 7.62 -1.68
CA LEU A 175 -11.35 7.31 -2.02
C LEU A 175 -11.45 6.88 -3.49
N ILE A 176 -12.04 5.73 -3.74
CA ILE A 176 -12.44 5.25 -5.06
C ILE A 176 -13.92 5.57 -5.17
N ILE A 177 -14.34 6.28 -6.20
CA ILE A 177 -15.72 6.76 -6.36
C ILE A 177 -16.36 6.08 -7.56
N ASN A 178 -17.59 5.61 -7.40
CA ASN A 178 -18.36 4.98 -8.47
C ASN A 178 -19.06 5.99 -9.39
N ALA A 179 -19.78 5.48 -10.41
CA ALA A 179 -20.47 6.33 -11.39
C ALA A 179 -21.57 7.22 -10.75
N GLU A 180 -22.13 6.80 -9.62
CA GLU A 180 -23.13 7.56 -8.85
C GLU A 180 -22.50 8.58 -7.90
N GLY A 181 -21.18 8.73 -7.89
CA GLY A 181 -20.48 9.66 -7.00
C GLY A 181 -20.32 9.13 -5.56
N ARG A 182 -20.56 7.84 -5.32
CA ARG A 182 -20.43 7.21 -4.00
C ARG A 182 -19.04 6.59 -3.82
N PRO A 183 -18.41 6.74 -2.64
CA PRO A 183 -17.18 6.02 -2.33
C PRO A 183 -17.41 4.50 -2.32
N LEU A 184 -16.44 3.74 -2.83
CA LEU A 184 -16.42 2.28 -2.87
C LEU A 184 -15.52 1.66 -1.80
N ASN A 185 -14.48 2.36 -1.36
CA ASN A 185 -13.50 1.87 -0.38
C ASN A 185 -13.41 2.76 0.87
N ALA A 186 -14.33 3.71 1.00
CA ALA A 186 -14.38 4.62 2.12
C ALA A 186 -15.49 4.21 3.07
N TYR A 187 -15.08 3.55 4.13
CA TYR A 187 -15.99 2.97 5.10
C TYR A 187 -15.85 3.76 6.41
N ASP A 188 -16.94 4.41 6.80
CA ASP A 188 -17.02 5.06 8.11
C ASP A 188 -17.58 4.10 9.17
N ASN A 189 -17.97 2.89 8.75
CA ASN A 189 -18.46 1.81 9.57
C ASN A 189 -17.61 0.55 9.34
N GLU A 190 -17.02 0.01 10.40
CA GLU A 190 -16.20 -1.21 10.38
C GLU A 190 -16.95 -2.48 9.94
N PHE A 191 -18.26 -2.43 9.73
CA PHE A 191 -19.04 -3.58 9.27
C PHE A 191 -19.55 -3.43 7.83
N GLU A 192 -19.06 -2.46 7.07
CA GLU A 192 -19.52 -2.21 5.69
C GLU A 192 -18.95 -3.22 4.68
N ASN A 193 -17.68 -3.63 4.84
CA ASN A 193 -17.02 -4.59 3.96
C ASN A 193 -16.35 -5.75 4.74
N PRO A 194 -17.10 -6.53 5.54
CA PRO A 194 -16.54 -7.59 6.38
C PRO A 194 -16.29 -8.86 5.57
N GLN A 195 -15.10 -9.42 5.75
CA GLN A 195 -14.72 -10.74 5.26
C GLN A 195 -14.71 -11.71 6.44
N PHE A 196 -15.41 -12.84 6.31
CA PHE A 196 -15.51 -13.83 7.38
C PHE A 196 -14.66 -15.04 7.04
N LEU A 197 -13.84 -15.47 7.99
CA LEU A 197 -13.15 -16.75 7.94
C LEU A 197 -13.66 -17.61 9.10
N LEU A 198 -14.40 -18.66 8.75
CA LEU A 198 -14.92 -19.63 9.70
C LEU A 198 -13.93 -20.79 9.82
N VAL A 199 -13.52 -21.10 11.05
CA VAL A 199 -12.53 -22.15 11.32
C VAL A 199 -13.11 -23.16 12.29
N THR A 200 -13.14 -24.44 11.90
CA THR A 200 -13.35 -25.54 12.86
C THR A 200 -12.02 -26.15 13.22
N GLY A 201 -11.72 -26.22 14.51
CA GLY A 201 -10.60 -27.02 14.95
C GLY A 201 -10.81 -28.52 14.70
N GLY A 202 -9.74 -29.24 14.39
CA GLY A 202 -9.74 -30.71 14.24
C GLY A 202 -9.80 -31.41 15.60
N THR A 203 -10.29 -32.64 15.71
CA THR A 203 -10.17 -33.34 17.00
C THR A 203 -8.71 -33.73 17.24
N ALA A 204 -8.31 -34.06 18.47
CA ALA A 204 -6.95 -34.57 18.75
C ALA A 204 -6.56 -35.82 17.92
N THR A 205 -7.53 -36.47 17.27
CA THR A 205 -7.36 -37.61 16.37
C THR A 205 -7.41 -37.25 14.88
N ASP A 206 -7.92 -36.07 14.51
CA ASP A 206 -7.98 -35.57 13.13
C ASP A 206 -7.28 -34.22 13.08
N SER A 207 -6.04 -34.21 12.60
CA SER A 207 -5.17 -33.04 12.61
C SER A 207 -5.56 -31.97 11.57
N ARG A 208 -6.72 -32.10 10.91
CA ARG A 208 -7.15 -31.22 9.83
C ARG A 208 -8.27 -30.30 10.30
N ALA A 209 -7.98 -29.01 10.34
CA ALA A 209 -9.02 -27.99 10.50
C ALA A 209 -9.77 -27.83 9.17
N LYS A 210 -11.03 -27.38 9.25
CA LYS A 210 -11.76 -26.93 8.06
C LYS A 210 -11.88 -25.42 8.11
N VAL A 211 -11.68 -24.79 6.96
CA VAL A 211 -11.83 -23.35 6.78
C VAL A 211 -12.86 -23.05 5.70
N LEU A 212 -13.65 -22.02 5.94
CA LEU A 212 -14.56 -21.43 4.96
C LEU A 212 -14.36 -19.93 4.96
N GLU A 213 -13.83 -19.40 3.87
CA GLU A 213 -13.73 -17.97 3.61
C GLU A 213 -15.01 -17.51 2.90
N LEU A 214 -15.61 -16.44 3.42
CA LEU A 214 -16.79 -15.80 2.84
C LEU A 214 -16.42 -14.35 2.53
N THR A 215 -16.43 -14.02 1.25
CA THR A 215 -16.23 -12.65 0.77
C THR A 215 -17.40 -11.77 1.16
N THR A 216 -17.19 -10.47 1.20
CA THR A 216 -18.25 -9.48 1.46
C THR A 216 -19.46 -9.68 0.55
N ASN A 217 -19.25 -9.91 -0.74
CA ASN A 217 -20.33 -10.12 -1.70
C ASN A 217 -21.16 -11.36 -1.36
N GLU A 218 -20.53 -12.43 -0.91
CA GLU A 218 -21.24 -13.66 -0.49
C GLU A 218 -22.02 -13.45 0.80
N VAL A 219 -21.48 -12.68 1.74
CA VAL A 219 -22.14 -12.33 3.01
C VAL A 219 -23.32 -11.39 2.78
N LEU A 220 -23.17 -10.41 1.89
CA LEU A 220 -24.20 -9.41 1.58
C LEU A 220 -25.23 -9.90 0.56
N SER A 221 -24.96 -10.97 -0.20
CA SER A 221 -25.94 -11.52 -1.13
C SER A 221 -27.15 -12.08 -0.38
N ASP A 222 -28.35 -11.64 -0.77
CA ASP A 222 -29.64 -12.00 -0.14
C ASP A 222 -30.08 -13.46 -0.37
N LEU A 223 -29.17 -14.32 -0.85
CA LEU A 223 -29.52 -15.64 -1.39
C LEU A 223 -29.54 -16.78 -0.36
N ASP A 224 -29.33 -16.51 0.93
CA ASP A 224 -29.40 -17.54 1.99
C ASP A 224 -29.46 -16.90 3.40
N LYS A 225 -29.55 -17.72 4.47
CA LYS A 225 -29.26 -17.34 5.87
C LYS A 225 -27.86 -16.73 6.10
N ARG A 226 -27.10 -16.45 5.04
CA ARG A 226 -25.75 -15.88 5.07
C ARG A 226 -25.74 -14.39 5.37
N SER A 227 -26.74 -13.65 4.90
CA SER A 227 -26.96 -12.25 5.29
C SER A 227 -27.24 -12.09 6.78
N ASN A 228 -27.70 -13.14 7.46
CA ASN A 228 -27.86 -13.14 8.92
C ASN A 228 -26.54 -13.20 9.67
N LEU A 229 -25.42 -13.61 9.03
CA LEU A 229 -24.13 -13.69 9.71
C LEU A 229 -23.65 -12.31 10.13
N LEU A 230 -23.67 -11.34 9.20
CA LEU A 230 -23.31 -9.96 9.49
C LEU A 230 -24.25 -9.33 10.53
N THR A 231 -25.55 -9.57 10.40
CA THR A 231 -26.56 -9.05 11.34
C THR A 231 -26.34 -9.62 12.75
N ALA A 232 -26.23 -10.95 12.88
CA ALA A 232 -25.98 -11.61 14.16
C ALA A 232 -24.62 -11.23 14.76
N PHE A 233 -23.62 -10.98 13.91
CA PHE A 233 -22.30 -10.50 14.33
C PHE A 233 -22.40 -9.10 14.93
N ARG A 234 -23.01 -8.16 14.22
CA ARG A 234 -23.26 -6.80 14.73
C ARG A 234 -24.05 -6.82 16.03
N GLU A 235 -25.11 -7.62 16.11
CA GLU A 235 -25.89 -7.78 17.34
C GLU A 235 -25.05 -8.35 18.50
N THR A 236 -24.17 -9.31 18.20
CA THR A 236 -23.28 -9.93 19.19
C THR A 236 -22.28 -8.91 19.74
N ILE A 237 -21.67 -8.10 18.86
CA ILE A 237 -20.75 -7.03 19.27
C ILE A 237 -21.49 -5.97 20.10
N ASN A 238 -22.66 -5.53 19.65
CA ASN A 238 -23.44 -4.50 20.34
C ASN A 238 -23.91 -4.92 21.74
N LYS A 239 -24.07 -6.22 21.97
CA LYS A 239 -24.42 -6.80 23.29
C LYS A 239 -23.18 -7.21 24.10
N ALA A 240 -22.00 -7.21 23.51
CA ALA A 240 -20.78 -7.64 24.16
C ALA A 240 -20.40 -6.62 25.24
N THR A 241 -19.88 -7.12 26.36
CA THR A 241 -19.37 -6.27 27.43
C THR A 241 -17.86 -6.29 27.39
N GLU A 242 -17.24 -5.11 27.32
CA GLU A 242 -15.79 -4.97 27.42
C GLU A 242 -15.31 -5.57 28.76
N THR A 243 -14.18 -6.26 28.73
CA THR A 243 -13.59 -6.94 29.89
C THR A 243 -12.11 -6.63 29.97
N GLU A 244 -11.53 -6.74 31.17
CA GLU A 244 -10.09 -6.63 31.37
C GLU A 244 -9.34 -7.64 30.49
N ALA A 245 -8.12 -7.27 30.10
CA ALA A 245 -7.22 -8.17 29.39
C ALA A 245 -7.00 -9.44 30.21
N PHE A 246 -7.11 -10.59 29.55
CA PHE A 246 -6.80 -11.89 30.12
C PHE A 246 -5.85 -12.60 29.18
N THR A 247 -5.03 -13.49 29.72
CA THR A 247 -4.21 -14.39 28.90
C THR A 247 -5.14 -15.36 28.18
N ILE A 248 -5.10 -15.39 26.85
CA ILE A 248 -5.78 -16.42 26.06
C ILE A 248 -5.20 -17.76 26.49
N THR A 249 -5.99 -18.57 27.18
CA THR A 249 -5.55 -19.86 27.73
C THR A 249 -5.68 -20.97 26.68
N GLY A 250 -4.66 -21.85 26.61
CA GLY A 250 -4.65 -23.05 25.76
C GLY A 250 -3.47 -23.07 24.77
N HIS A 251 -2.97 -24.25 24.44
CA HIS A 251 -2.04 -24.43 23.31
C HIS A 251 -2.80 -24.29 21.98
N SER A 252 -2.10 -23.94 20.89
CA SER A 252 -2.64 -23.89 19.52
C SER A 252 -3.31 -25.20 19.05
N THR A 253 -3.16 -26.28 19.83
CA THR A 253 -3.75 -27.60 19.64
C THR A 253 -5.13 -27.78 20.30
N GLU A 254 -5.60 -26.85 21.14
CA GLU A 254 -6.97 -26.88 21.68
C GLU A 254 -7.94 -26.21 20.70
N THR A 255 -8.26 -27.00 19.69
CA THR A 255 -9.19 -26.78 18.60
C THR A 255 -10.57 -26.28 19.05
N GLY A 256 -10.84 -25.01 18.74
CA GLY A 256 -12.14 -24.36 18.91
C GLY A 256 -12.81 -24.02 17.58
N ASN A 257 -14.13 -23.84 17.59
CA ASN A 257 -14.85 -23.18 16.51
C ASN A 257 -14.61 -21.68 16.64
N ILE A 258 -14.03 -21.07 15.61
CA ILE A 258 -13.62 -19.66 15.62
C ILE A 258 -14.24 -18.95 14.42
N ILE A 259 -14.71 -17.72 14.65
CA ILE A 259 -15.05 -16.78 13.58
C ILE A 259 -14.00 -15.68 13.59
N TYR A 260 -13.26 -15.55 12.50
CA TYR A 260 -12.45 -14.37 12.22
C TYR A 260 -13.25 -13.44 11.32
N VAL A 261 -13.22 -12.15 11.63
CA VAL A 261 -13.77 -11.12 10.75
C VAL A 261 -12.70 -10.08 10.51
N GLN A 262 -12.36 -9.85 9.25
CA GLN A 262 -11.54 -8.73 8.84
C GLN A 262 -12.44 -7.65 8.25
N ALA A 263 -12.22 -6.41 8.68
CA ALA A 263 -12.84 -5.24 8.11
C ALA A 263 -11.78 -4.22 7.71
N THR A 264 -11.89 -3.69 6.49
CA THR A 264 -11.07 -2.58 6.03
C THR A 264 -11.85 -1.28 6.19
N LEU A 265 -11.25 -0.27 6.83
CA LEU A 265 -11.84 1.06 7.02
C LEU A 265 -11.38 2.09 5.98
N GLY A 266 -10.24 1.82 5.34
CA GLY A 266 -9.78 2.62 4.22
C GLY A 266 -8.28 2.46 3.97
N ASP A 267 -7.88 3.02 2.83
CA ASP A 267 -6.47 3.10 2.43
C ASP A 267 -5.96 4.52 2.62
N TYR A 268 -4.73 4.63 3.08
CA TYR A 268 -4.14 5.89 3.50
C TYR A 268 -2.72 6.06 2.98
N ILE A 269 -2.32 7.32 2.87
CA ILE A 269 -0.94 7.76 2.68
C ILE A 269 -0.59 8.62 3.88
N LYS A 270 0.39 8.19 4.66
CA LYS A 270 0.94 8.96 5.76
C LYS A 270 2.08 9.83 5.24
N VAL A 271 2.02 11.12 5.53
CA VAL A 271 3.15 12.03 5.41
C VAL A 271 3.52 12.51 6.81
N GLU A 272 4.73 12.19 7.27
CA GLU A 272 5.24 12.70 8.54
C GLU A 272 6.20 13.86 8.33
N ASP A 273 7.13 13.68 7.38
CA ASP A 273 8.07 14.70 6.97
C ASP A 273 8.62 14.41 5.57
N LYS A 274 9.63 15.18 5.16
CA LYS A 274 10.27 15.09 3.86
C LYS A 274 10.78 13.69 3.49
N LYS A 275 11.19 12.87 4.45
CA LYS A 275 11.80 11.55 4.21
C LYS A 275 10.95 10.38 4.71
N ARG A 276 9.92 10.65 5.51
CA ARG A 276 9.07 9.65 6.13
C ARG A 276 7.65 9.78 5.59
N PHE A 277 7.36 8.96 4.59
CA PHE A 277 6.04 8.81 3.99
C PHE A 277 5.82 7.37 3.54
N TYR A 278 4.59 6.88 3.65
CA TYR A 278 4.25 5.49 3.32
C TYR A 278 2.75 5.32 3.07
N THR A 279 2.38 4.24 2.37
CA THR A 279 1.01 3.77 2.24
C THR A 279 0.67 2.76 3.32
N TRP A 280 -0.58 2.74 3.78
CA TRP A 280 -1.08 1.72 4.71
C TRP A 280 -2.59 1.54 4.57
N THR A 281 -3.09 0.37 4.95
CA THR A 281 -4.53 0.05 4.98
C THR A 281 -4.97 -0.11 6.42
N HIS A 282 -6.04 0.58 6.80
CA HIS A 282 -6.63 0.49 8.13
C HIS A 282 -7.50 -0.75 8.21
N ASN A 283 -7.02 -1.76 8.92
CA ASN A 283 -7.75 -3.00 9.14
C ASN A 283 -8.08 -3.19 10.62
N ILE A 284 -9.28 -3.70 10.86
CA ILE A 284 -9.76 -4.17 12.16
C ILE A 284 -10.01 -5.67 12.02
N TYR A 285 -9.55 -6.40 13.02
CA TYR A 285 -9.68 -7.85 13.09
C TYR A 285 -10.47 -8.22 14.33
N TYR A 286 -11.48 -9.05 14.15
CA TYR A 286 -12.24 -9.65 15.22
C TYR A 286 -11.97 -11.14 15.26
N THR A 287 -11.67 -11.68 16.44
CA THR A 287 -11.56 -13.13 16.67
C THR A 287 -12.56 -13.54 17.72
N LEU A 288 -13.53 -14.37 17.34
CA LEU A 288 -14.60 -14.84 18.22
C LEU A 288 -14.48 -16.34 18.46
N TYR A 289 -14.39 -16.72 19.72
CA TYR A 289 -14.26 -18.10 20.16
C TYR A 289 -15.63 -18.67 20.55
N LEU A 290 -16.13 -19.60 19.74
CA LEU A 290 -17.46 -20.22 19.93
C LEU A 290 -17.41 -21.50 20.77
N SER A 291 -16.23 -22.10 20.95
CA SER A 291 -16.01 -23.29 21.78
C SER A 291 -14.58 -23.33 22.33
N GLY A 292 -14.30 -24.31 23.19
CA GLY A 292 -12.98 -24.47 23.83
C GLY A 292 -12.86 -23.65 25.12
N PRO A 293 -11.62 -23.51 25.66
CA PRO A 293 -11.37 -22.82 26.93
C PRO A 293 -11.74 -21.33 26.88
N ASN A 294 -11.61 -20.72 25.71
CA ASN A 294 -11.90 -19.30 25.50
C ASN A 294 -13.34 -19.05 25.00
N LYS A 295 -14.27 -20.00 25.18
CA LYS A 295 -15.64 -19.87 24.68
C LYS A 295 -16.31 -18.57 25.16
N ASN A 296 -17.06 -17.93 24.26
CA ASN A 296 -17.76 -16.66 24.46
C ASN A 296 -16.83 -15.47 24.68
N LEU A 297 -15.62 -15.57 24.13
CA LEU A 297 -14.67 -14.49 24.10
C LEU A 297 -14.59 -13.89 22.70
N MET A 298 -14.38 -12.58 22.66
CA MET A 298 -14.03 -11.86 21.45
C MET A 298 -12.82 -10.96 21.70
N THR A 299 -11.87 -10.97 20.77
CA THR A 299 -10.82 -9.96 20.67
C THR A 299 -11.11 -9.06 19.48
N ARG A 300 -10.94 -7.75 19.67
CA ARG A 300 -10.90 -6.75 18.61
C ARG A 300 -9.48 -6.23 18.57
N SER A 301 -8.77 -6.52 17.49
CA SER A 301 -7.40 -6.11 17.25
C SER A 301 -7.40 -5.06 16.15
N GLU A 302 -6.90 -3.87 16.46
CA GLU A 302 -6.81 -2.78 15.51
C GLU A 302 -5.35 -2.41 15.25
N HIS A 303 -4.99 -2.36 13.97
CA HIS A 303 -3.70 -1.84 13.52
C HIS A 303 -3.96 -0.60 12.67
N HIS A 304 -3.66 0.57 13.22
CA HIS A 304 -3.82 1.83 12.50
C HIS A 304 -2.69 2.81 12.82
N TYR A 305 -2.34 3.63 11.82
CA TYR A 305 -1.23 4.59 11.91
C TYR A 305 -1.73 6.04 11.88
N LEU A 306 -3.00 6.26 12.24
CA LEU A 306 -3.57 7.61 12.28
C LEU A 306 -2.80 8.49 13.26
N ASP A 307 -2.48 7.95 14.43
CA ASP A 307 -1.84 8.68 15.53
C ASP A 307 -0.40 8.25 15.82
N ARG A 308 0.16 7.29 15.08
CA ARG A 308 1.51 6.74 15.30
C ARG A 308 2.29 6.45 14.02
N SER A 309 3.62 6.44 14.11
CA SER A 309 4.53 6.19 13.00
C SER A 309 4.83 4.71 12.82
N LEU A 310 4.98 4.25 11.57
CA LEU A 310 5.64 2.97 11.25
C LEU A 310 7.14 2.97 11.59
N PHE A 311 7.74 4.15 11.77
CA PHE A 311 9.16 4.31 12.02
C PHE A 311 9.50 4.42 13.51
N ASP A 312 8.51 4.47 14.39
CA ASP A 312 8.72 4.44 15.83
C ASP A 312 9.17 3.02 16.24
N ARG A 313 10.30 2.95 16.96
CA ARG A 313 10.91 1.67 17.39
C ARG A 313 10.13 0.98 18.50
N ASP A 314 9.34 1.74 19.24
CA ASP A 314 8.38 1.23 20.21
C ASP A 314 7.20 0.73 19.40
N GLY A 315 7.25 -0.55 19.04
CA GLY A 315 6.52 -1.18 17.96
C GLY A 315 5.02 -0.84 17.88
N LEU A 316 4.46 -1.15 16.73
CA LEU A 316 3.02 -1.21 16.51
C LEU A 316 2.28 -1.84 17.69
N TYR A 317 1.75 -1.00 18.58
CA TYR A 317 0.82 -1.47 19.59
C TYR A 317 -0.48 -1.73 18.86
N GLY A 318 -0.70 -2.99 18.47
CA GLY A 318 -2.03 -3.46 18.16
C GLY A 318 -2.93 -3.11 19.34
N ILE A 319 -3.96 -2.29 19.11
CA ILE A 319 -4.93 -1.99 20.16
C ILE A 319 -5.82 -3.22 20.25
N ASN A 320 -5.59 -4.02 21.28
CA ASN A 320 -6.42 -5.18 21.59
C ASN A 320 -7.45 -4.78 22.64
N ILE A 321 -8.72 -4.86 22.25
CA ILE A 321 -9.85 -4.71 23.17
C ILE A 321 -10.50 -6.08 23.30
N TYR A 322 -10.80 -6.47 24.54
CA TYR A 322 -11.36 -7.76 24.85
C TYR A 322 -12.80 -7.63 25.28
N TYR A 323 -13.63 -8.56 24.83
CA TYR A 323 -15.05 -8.56 25.15
C TYR A 323 -15.51 -9.95 25.58
N ARG A 324 -16.46 -9.96 26.50
CA ARG A 324 -17.23 -11.14 26.86
C ARG A 324 -18.56 -11.12 26.12
N LEU A 325 -18.83 -12.20 25.41
CA LEU A 325 -20.06 -12.40 24.65
C LEU A 325 -21.16 -12.97 25.56
N ALA A 326 -22.40 -12.62 25.26
CA ALA A 326 -23.55 -13.24 25.90
C ALA A 326 -23.60 -14.76 25.61
N ALA A 327 -24.07 -15.54 26.58
CA ALA A 327 -24.11 -17.00 26.48
C ALA A 327 -25.09 -17.52 25.41
N ASP A 328 -26.06 -16.70 25.01
CA ASP A 328 -27.13 -16.98 24.06
C ASP A 328 -26.91 -16.31 22.69
N ASN A 329 -25.66 -16.08 22.27
CA ASN A 329 -25.37 -15.45 20.99
C ASN A 329 -25.85 -16.31 19.78
N ALA A 330 -26.41 -15.63 18.77
CA ALA A 330 -26.96 -16.27 17.57
C ALA A 330 -25.89 -16.80 16.59
N LEU A 331 -24.61 -16.50 16.83
CA LEU A 331 -23.51 -16.92 15.96
C LEU A 331 -23.22 -18.41 16.02
N VAL A 332 -23.37 -19.06 17.19
CA VAL A 332 -23.16 -20.51 17.32
C VAL A 332 -24.08 -21.33 16.40
N PRO A 333 -25.41 -21.17 16.42
CA PRO A 333 -26.28 -21.91 15.52
C PRO A 333 -26.09 -21.56 14.04
N LEU A 334 -25.73 -20.30 13.71
CA LEU A 334 -25.38 -19.94 12.34
C LEU A 334 -24.11 -20.65 11.87
N PHE A 335 -23.06 -20.67 12.69
CA PHE A 335 -21.82 -21.39 12.40
C PHE A 335 -22.08 -22.88 12.13
N GLN A 336 -22.91 -23.53 12.97
CA GLN A 336 -23.30 -24.93 12.75
C GLN A 336 -24.04 -25.15 11.43
N TYR A 337 -24.92 -24.22 11.04
CA TYR A 337 -25.56 -24.26 9.73
C TYR A 337 -24.53 -24.22 8.59
N TYR A 338 -23.53 -23.33 8.67
CA TYR A 338 -22.47 -23.25 7.66
C TYR A 338 -21.65 -24.53 7.58
N LEU A 339 -21.28 -25.10 8.73
CA LEU A 339 -20.53 -26.35 8.82
C LEU A 339 -21.23 -27.50 8.09
N GLN A 340 -22.56 -27.57 8.19
CA GLN A 340 -23.34 -28.67 7.64
C GLN A 340 -23.73 -28.48 6.17
N ASN A 341 -23.95 -27.23 5.73
CA ASN A 341 -24.64 -26.95 4.47
C ASN A 341 -23.79 -26.27 3.39
N ASN A 342 -22.56 -25.86 3.69
CA ASN A 342 -21.72 -25.18 2.69
C ASN A 342 -20.69 -26.15 2.08
N PRO A 343 -20.73 -26.42 0.77
CA PRO A 343 -19.74 -27.30 0.14
C PRO A 343 -18.34 -26.66 -0.01
N GLY A 344 -18.20 -25.36 0.28
CA GLY A 344 -16.95 -24.60 0.14
C GLY A 344 -15.89 -24.85 1.21
N TRP A 345 -16.13 -25.75 2.18
CA TRP A 345 -15.15 -26.07 3.20
C TRP A 345 -13.90 -26.70 2.61
N GLN A 346 -12.75 -26.14 2.96
CA GLN A 346 -11.43 -26.66 2.60
C GLN A 346 -10.78 -27.31 3.82
N SER A 347 -10.23 -28.50 3.65
CA SER A 347 -9.42 -29.15 4.68
C SER A 347 -8.00 -28.58 4.62
N VAL A 348 -7.57 -27.94 5.70
CA VAL A 348 -6.20 -27.48 5.86
C VAL A 348 -5.46 -28.42 6.83
N GLY A 349 -4.14 -28.52 6.69
CA GLY A 349 -3.29 -29.22 7.67
C GLY A 349 -3.42 -28.61 9.07
N PRO A 350 -2.70 -29.13 10.08
CA PRO A 350 -2.70 -28.52 11.41
C PRO A 350 -2.38 -27.03 11.23
N ALA A 351 -3.38 -26.21 11.54
CA ALA A 351 -3.32 -24.78 11.34
C ALA A 351 -2.27 -24.22 12.31
N GLU A 352 -1.06 -23.99 11.83
CA GLU A 352 -0.43 -22.74 12.24
C GLU A 352 -1.23 -21.66 11.52
N PRO A 353 -1.97 -20.79 12.25
CA PRO A 353 -2.42 -19.55 11.66
C PRO A 353 -1.16 -18.91 11.10
N THR A 354 -1.09 -18.70 9.78
CA THR A 354 -0.10 -17.77 9.20
C THR A 354 -0.13 -16.53 10.07
N GLY A 355 1.00 -16.25 10.71
CA GLY A 355 1.12 -15.51 11.96
C GLY A 355 0.01 -14.51 12.24
N MET A 356 -0.63 -14.66 13.40
CA MET A 356 -0.96 -13.45 14.14
C MET A 356 0.34 -12.64 14.22
N PRO A 357 0.35 -11.32 13.96
CA PRO A 357 1.50 -10.51 14.29
C PRO A 357 1.85 -10.83 15.74
N GLU A 358 3.07 -11.34 15.96
CA GLU A 358 3.53 -11.72 17.29
C GLU A 358 3.15 -10.60 18.25
N GLU A 359 2.40 -10.92 19.30
CA GLU A 359 2.23 -10.02 20.42
C GLU A 359 3.65 -9.67 20.87
N ALA A 360 4.07 -8.43 20.62
CA ALA A 360 5.34 -7.94 21.14
C ALA A 360 5.21 -7.92 22.67
N ASP A 361 5.95 -8.81 23.33
CA ASP A 361 6.14 -8.84 24.79
C ASP A 361 6.59 -7.48 25.35
#